data_AF-A0A1F3VL58-F1
#
_entry.id   AF-A0A1F3VL58-F1
#
_cell.length_a   1.000
_cell.length_b   1.000
_cell.length_c   1.000
_cell.angle_alpha   90.00
_cell.angle_beta   90.00
_cell.angle_gamma   90.00
#
_symmetry.space_group_name_H-M   'P 1'
#
loop_
_entity.id
_entity.type
_entity.pdbx_description
1 polymer ?
#
loop_
_entity_poly.entity_id
_entity_poly.type
_entity_poly.pdbx_seq_one_letter_code
_entity_poly.pdbx_strand_id
1 'polypeptide(L)'
;MDRYCNSYLDKTFEALDNLTALVGSNALPIVHQIGFYLSETKRLEEKDQKLEKIEGVVFDFIHNSFKELLTCFFTANKHIKEFTLTGKGENYSFSNWNKIFETLPGLLQVINFFQIENEVELILEDNGIRVITCLVENQNITGFRKKCYAILRDLIKKKTLLTYKITKNDNIKLDLFLNISHSEDMMYECLINQNRKIKLGFSNIFEQYQISEHEAASLPLHLCLEITEDLQLKKHQGIPKQFTQVLGEFQIIHFSFLFRLVSIIIPFRGKLIKTSSHQRSGDTGRGDTLGLRRDVNVLGMHVCRYVDLFKIISD
;
A
#
# COMPACT_ATOMS: atom_id res chain seq x y z
N MET A 1 14.72 19.94 13.98
CA MET A 1 14.40 19.07 12.83
C MET A 1 15.01 17.67 12.97
N ASP A 2 16.05 17.49 13.81
CA ASP A 2 16.82 16.23 13.90
C ASP A 2 16.11 15.01 14.53
N ARG A 3 15.07 15.19 15.37
CA ARG A 3 14.44 14.06 16.09
C ARG A 3 13.59 13.13 15.22
N TYR A 4 13.06 13.60 14.10
CA TYR A 4 12.33 12.74 13.15
C TYR A 4 13.30 11.98 12.21
N CYS A 5 14.54 12.46 12.06
CA CYS A 5 15.49 11.94 11.09
C CYS A 5 16.12 10.62 11.50
N ASN A 6 16.45 10.45 12.79
CA ASN A 6 16.97 9.19 13.32
C ASN A 6 15.92 8.08 13.26
N SER A 7 14.67 8.39 13.65
CA SER A 7 13.59 7.40 13.68
C SER A 7 13.27 6.73 12.33
N TYR A 8 13.56 7.38 11.20
CA TYR A 8 13.27 6.84 9.87
C TYR A 8 14.34 5.82 9.43
N LEU A 9 15.62 6.13 9.63
CA LEU A 9 16.70 5.19 9.33
C LEU A 9 16.71 4.02 10.32
N ASP A 10 16.41 4.28 11.59
CA ASP A 10 16.31 3.23 12.62
C ASP A 10 15.30 2.14 12.21
N LYS A 11 14.16 2.55 11.60
CA LYS A 11 13.15 1.62 11.06
C LYS A 11 13.64 0.86 9.83
N THR A 12 14.42 1.51 8.95
CA THR A 12 15.03 0.82 7.81
C THR A 12 16.04 -0.22 8.28
N PHE A 13 16.89 0.11 9.26
CA PHE A 13 17.84 -0.85 9.84
C PHE A 13 17.13 -2.00 10.57
N GLU A 14 16.08 -1.72 11.34
CA GLU A 14 15.26 -2.77 11.95
C GLU A 14 14.61 -3.66 10.87
N ALA A 15 14.16 -3.08 9.75
CA ALA A 15 13.61 -3.85 8.63
C ALA A 15 14.69 -4.71 7.94
N LEU A 16 15.90 -4.18 7.79
CA LEU A 16 17.06 -4.90 7.27
C LEU A 16 17.46 -6.09 8.17
N ASP A 17 17.41 -5.93 9.49
CA ASP A 17 17.61 -7.04 10.43
C ASP A 17 16.52 -8.11 10.28
N ASN A 18 15.26 -7.68 10.15
CA ASN A 18 14.15 -8.59 9.86
C ASN A 18 14.31 -9.32 8.52
N LEU A 19 14.86 -8.68 7.49
CA LEU A 19 15.20 -9.34 6.22
C LEU A 19 16.26 -10.41 6.44
N THR A 20 17.31 -10.11 7.22
CA THR A 20 18.35 -11.11 7.54
C THR A 20 17.76 -12.35 8.21
N ALA A 21 16.81 -12.15 9.14
CA ALA A 21 16.12 -13.26 9.79
C ALA A 21 15.27 -14.10 8.82
N LEU A 22 14.72 -13.49 7.76
CA LEU A 22 13.91 -14.17 6.75
C LEU A 22 14.75 -14.89 5.68
N VAL A 23 15.87 -14.29 5.26
CA VAL A 23 16.73 -14.81 4.19
C VAL A 23 17.80 -15.77 4.72
N GLY A 24 18.17 -15.64 6.00
CA GLY A 24 19.22 -16.42 6.65
C GLY A 24 20.58 -15.71 6.67
N SER A 25 21.53 -16.29 7.42
CA SER A 25 22.85 -15.70 7.70
C SER A 25 23.67 -15.34 6.46
N ASN A 26 23.39 -15.98 5.32
CA ASN A 26 24.10 -15.74 4.07
C ASN A 26 23.81 -14.36 3.47
N ALA A 27 22.68 -13.74 3.82
CA ALA A 27 22.33 -12.40 3.35
C ALA A 27 22.84 -11.27 4.26
N LEU A 28 23.38 -11.59 5.44
CA LEU A 28 23.87 -10.59 6.41
C LEU A 28 24.89 -9.61 5.80
N PRO A 29 25.88 -10.04 4.98
CA PRO A 29 26.81 -9.11 4.34
C PRO A 29 26.10 -8.15 3.37
N ILE A 30 25.14 -8.66 2.59
CA ILE A 30 24.38 -7.89 1.60
C ILE A 30 23.54 -6.82 2.30
N VAL A 31 22.84 -7.23 3.37
CA VAL A 31 22.00 -6.35 4.19
C VAL A 31 22.82 -5.22 4.82
N HIS A 32 23.98 -5.53 5.41
CA HIS A 32 24.85 -4.51 6.00
C HIS A 32 25.37 -3.52 4.95
N GLN A 33 25.72 -4.00 3.76
CA GLN A 33 26.18 -3.12 2.69
C GLN A 33 25.06 -2.20 2.18
N ILE A 34 23.85 -2.71 1.97
CA ILE A 34 22.67 -1.88 1.62
C ILE A 34 22.47 -0.81 2.69
N GLY A 35 22.48 -1.19 3.97
CA GLY A 35 22.33 -0.25 5.09
C GLY A 35 23.40 0.84 5.09
N PHE A 36 24.67 0.48 4.86
CA PHE A 36 25.77 1.43 4.73
C PHE A 36 25.53 2.44 3.59
N TYR A 37 25.23 1.98 2.38
CA TYR A 37 25.04 2.87 1.23
C TYR A 37 23.79 3.74 1.37
N LEU A 38 22.70 3.23 1.96
CA LEU A 38 21.53 4.05 2.25
C LEU A 38 21.86 5.16 3.26
N SER A 39 22.65 4.85 4.30
CA SER A 39 23.07 5.85 5.29
C SER A 39 23.98 6.93 4.70
N GLU A 40 24.94 6.56 3.85
CA GLU A 40 25.84 7.52 3.20
C GLU A 40 25.11 8.36 2.15
N THR A 41 24.20 7.78 1.39
CA THR A 41 23.39 8.51 0.41
C THR A 41 22.52 9.56 1.11
N LYS A 42 21.90 9.22 2.23
CA LYS A 42 21.14 10.18 3.05
C LYS A 42 22.04 11.29 3.61
N ARG A 43 23.22 10.94 4.11
CA ARG A 43 24.21 11.92 4.61
C ARG A 43 24.61 12.93 3.54
N LEU A 44 24.63 12.52 2.27
CA LEU A 44 24.90 13.38 1.13
C LEU A 44 23.66 14.22 0.76
N GLU A 45 22.46 13.64 0.77
CA GLU A 45 21.20 14.36 0.55
C GLU A 45 21.00 15.50 1.54
N GLU A 46 21.25 15.26 2.83
CA GLU A 46 21.14 16.27 3.89
C GLU A 46 22.17 17.40 3.73
N LYS A 47 23.35 17.10 3.17
CA LYS A 47 24.42 18.07 2.91
C LYS A 47 24.13 18.94 1.68
N ASP A 48 23.57 18.35 0.63
CA ASP A 48 23.41 19.02 -0.67
C ASP A 48 21.97 19.51 -0.95
N GLN A 49 20.99 19.17 -0.10
CA GLN A 49 19.55 19.52 -0.20
C GLN A 49 18.90 19.26 -1.57
N LYS A 50 19.48 18.38 -2.41
CA LYS A 50 19.08 18.22 -3.82
C LYS A 50 19.05 16.78 -4.34
N LEU A 51 19.45 15.79 -3.55
CA LEU A 51 19.46 14.39 -4.01
C LEU A 51 18.07 13.78 -3.88
N GLU A 52 17.16 14.14 -4.79
CA GLU A 52 15.86 13.46 -4.89
C GLU A 52 15.98 12.04 -5.46
N LYS A 53 17.07 11.74 -6.18
CA LYS A 53 17.26 10.49 -6.91
C LYS A 53 18.63 9.86 -6.65
N ILE A 54 18.64 8.53 -6.52
CA ILE A 54 19.88 7.74 -6.46
C ILE A 54 20.32 7.48 -7.89
N GLU A 55 21.56 7.87 -8.24
CA GLU A 55 22.08 7.73 -9.61
C GLU A 55 23.45 7.05 -9.65
N GLY A 56 23.80 6.55 -10.84
CA GLY A 56 25.11 5.98 -11.15
C GLY A 56 25.45 4.75 -10.31
N VAL A 57 26.71 4.67 -9.87
CA VAL A 57 27.28 3.49 -9.21
C VAL A 57 26.50 3.10 -7.94
N VAL A 58 25.95 4.07 -7.21
CA VAL A 58 25.19 3.80 -5.98
C VAL A 58 23.84 3.15 -6.31
N PHE A 59 23.18 3.59 -7.38
CA PHE A 59 21.95 2.96 -7.85
C PHE A 59 22.20 1.52 -8.31
N ASP A 60 23.21 1.31 -9.15
CA ASP A 60 23.57 -0.02 -9.63
C ASP A 60 23.91 -0.94 -8.46
N PHE A 61 24.60 -0.43 -7.45
CA PHE A 61 24.87 -1.17 -6.22
C PHE A 61 23.58 -1.58 -5.50
N ILE A 62 22.71 -0.62 -5.18
CA ILE A 62 21.45 -0.89 -4.45
C ILE A 62 20.58 -1.89 -5.23
N HIS A 63 20.44 -1.71 -6.55
CA HIS A 63 19.66 -2.60 -7.40
C HIS A 63 20.25 -4.02 -7.42
N ASN A 64 21.56 -4.17 -7.59
CA ASN A 64 22.22 -5.47 -7.60
C ASN A 64 22.14 -6.16 -6.24
N SER A 65 22.37 -5.45 -5.14
CA SER A 65 22.24 -6.02 -3.78
C SER A 65 20.80 -6.39 -3.46
N PHE A 66 19.83 -5.59 -3.89
CA PHE A 66 18.40 -5.93 -3.77
C PHE A 66 18.07 -7.21 -4.55
N LYS A 67 18.56 -7.33 -5.79
CA LYS A 67 18.41 -8.54 -6.60
C LYS A 67 19.04 -9.76 -5.95
N GLU A 68 20.24 -9.63 -5.41
CA GLU A 68 20.95 -10.70 -4.73
C GLU A 68 20.19 -11.15 -3.48
N LEU A 69 19.70 -10.21 -2.66
CA LEU A 69 18.89 -10.49 -1.49
C LEU A 69 17.62 -11.29 -1.83
N LEU A 70 16.88 -10.86 -2.87
CA LEU A 70 15.70 -11.59 -3.34
C LEU A 70 16.05 -12.96 -3.90
N THR A 71 17.16 -13.06 -4.64
CA THR A 71 17.64 -14.33 -5.17
C THR A 71 17.94 -15.30 -4.02
N CYS A 72 18.65 -14.87 -2.98
CA CYS A 72 18.89 -15.68 -1.79
C CYS A 72 17.58 -16.13 -1.12
N PHE A 73 16.61 -15.23 -0.99
CA PHE A 73 15.31 -15.55 -0.40
C PHE A 73 14.56 -16.64 -1.18
N PHE A 74 14.40 -16.46 -2.50
CA PHE A 74 13.60 -17.37 -3.32
C PHE A 74 14.33 -18.69 -3.58
N THR A 75 15.65 -18.67 -3.78
CA THR A 75 16.44 -19.91 -3.99
C THR A 75 16.61 -20.75 -2.74
N ALA A 76 16.43 -20.18 -1.54
CA ALA A 76 16.34 -20.97 -0.30
C ALA A 76 15.13 -21.91 -0.29
N ASN A 77 14.08 -21.61 -1.06
CA ASN A 77 12.93 -22.49 -1.23
C ASN A 77 13.18 -23.49 -2.38
N LYS A 78 13.40 -24.75 -2.02
CA LYS A 78 13.65 -25.86 -2.95
C LYS A 78 12.56 -26.10 -4.02
N HIS A 79 11.36 -25.55 -3.85
CA HIS A 79 10.26 -25.70 -4.80
C HIS A 79 10.25 -24.62 -5.89
N ILE A 80 11.05 -23.57 -5.71
CA ILE A 80 11.24 -22.49 -6.67
C ILE A 80 12.44 -22.86 -7.54
N LYS A 81 12.19 -23.08 -8.83
CA LYS A 81 13.19 -23.44 -9.84
C LYS A 81 13.80 -22.19 -10.47
N GLU A 82 12.98 -21.16 -10.66
CA GLU A 82 13.38 -19.93 -11.34
C GLU A 82 12.82 -18.71 -10.61
N PHE A 83 13.70 -17.71 -10.45
CA PHE A 83 13.36 -16.41 -9.94
C PHE A 83 13.81 -15.35 -10.95
N THR A 84 12.87 -14.50 -11.37
CA THR A 84 13.13 -13.42 -12.31
C THR A 84 12.77 -12.09 -11.67
N LEU A 85 13.71 -11.15 -11.72
CA LEU A 85 13.49 -9.75 -11.35
C LEU A 85 13.40 -8.92 -12.64
N THR A 86 12.24 -8.33 -12.90
CA THR A 86 12.02 -7.38 -13.99
C THR A 86 11.82 -5.96 -13.44
N GLY A 87 12.15 -4.97 -14.26
CA GLY A 87 12.24 -3.58 -13.82
C GLY A 87 13.50 -3.29 -12.99
N LYS A 88 13.84 -2.01 -12.92
CA LYS A 88 15.04 -1.54 -12.20
C LYS A 88 14.74 -0.51 -11.11
N GLY A 89 13.52 0.04 -11.07
CA GLY A 89 13.22 1.16 -10.19
C GLY A 89 14.02 2.41 -10.53
N GLU A 90 14.37 2.61 -11.81
CA GLU A 90 15.17 3.76 -12.27
C GLU A 90 14.50 5.11 -11.98
N ASN A 91 13.19 5.14 -11.70
CA ASN A 91 12.44 6.35 -11.33
C ASN A 91 12.25 6.51 -9.81
N TYR A 92 12.75 5.58 -9.01
CA TYR A 92 12.57 5.65 -7.56
C TYR A 92 13.44 6.74 -6.94
N SER A 93 12.80 7.58 -6.14
CA SER A 93 13.48 8.45 -5.21
C SER A 93 14.12 7.65 -4.07
N PHE A 94 15.01 8.28 -3.31
CA PHE A 94 15.56 7.68 -2.09
C PHE A 94 14.46 7.26 -1.11
N SER A 95 13.42 8.08 -0.95
CA SER A 95 12.25 7.76 -0.13
C SER A 95 11.53 6.49 -0.62
N ASN A 96 11.41 6.29 -1.93
CA ASN A 96 10.78 5.08 -2.48
C ASN A 96 11.62 3.83 -2.16
N TRP A 97 12.93 3.88 -2.35
CA TRP A 97 13.82 2.76 -2.00
C TRP A 97 13.78 2.42 -0.51
N ASN A 98 13.83 3.43 0.37
CA ASN A 98 13.65 3.18 1.81
C ASN A 98 12.31 2.54 2.11
N LYS A 99 11.25 3.00 1.44
CA LYS A 99 9.92 2.45 1.65
C LYS A 99 9.83 0.99 1.24
N ILE A 100 10.50 0.63 0.15
CA ILE A 100 10.66 -0.75 -0.29
C ILE A 100 11.34 -1.58 0.79
N PHE A 101 12.51 -1.17 1.29
CA PHE A 101 13.21 -1.94 2.31
C PHE A 101 12.42 -2.06 3.63
N GLU A 102 11.68 -1.01 4.03
CA GLU A 102 10.84 -1.02 5.24
C GLU A 102 9.67 -2.02 5.15
N THR A 103 9.17 -2.27 3.94
CA THR A 103 7.93 -3.02 3.70
C THR A 103 8.15 -4.39 3.07
N LEU A 104 9.32 -4.61 2.47
CA LEU A 104 9.73 -5.89 1.89
C LEU A 104 9.63 -7.08 2.86
N PRO A 105 10.04 -6.99 4.15
CA PRO A 105 9.86 -8.10 5.09
C PRO A 105 8.41 -8.59 5.18
N GLY A 106 7.45 -7.66 5.20
CA GLY A 106 6.03 -8.00 5.26
C GLY A 106 5.55 -8.70 3.99
N LEU A 107 5.98 -8.22 2.82
CA LEU A 107 5.69 -8.87 1.54
C LEU A 107 6.25 -10.30 1.50
N LEU A 108 7.53 -10.47 1.84
CA LEU A 108 8.21 -11.77 1.85
C LEU A 108 7.60 -12.73 2.88
N GLN A 109 7.16 -12.24 4.05
CA GLN A 109 6.44 -13.05 5.03
C GLN A 109 5.10 -13.55 4.50
N VAL A 110 4.33 -12.71 3.80
CA VAL A 110 3.07 -13.13 3.18
C VAL A 110 3.33 -14.19 2.12
N ILE A 111 4.35 -13.99 1.28
CA ILE A 111 4.79 -14.95 0.27
C ILE A 111 5.15 -16.30 0.92
N ASN A 112 5.87 -16.30 2.04
CA ASN A 112 6.25 -17.52 2.77
C ASN A 112 5.08 -18.31 3.37
N PHE A 113 3.87 -17.75 3.46
CA PHE A 113 2.70 -18.54 3.85
C PHE A 113 2.20 -19.43 2.72
N PHE A 114 2.52 -19.10 1.48
CA PHE A 114 2.10 -19.86 0.33
C PHE A 114 3.17 -20.87 -0.08
N GLN A 115 2.73 -22.06 -0.44
CA GLN A 115 3.57 -23.03 -1.13
C GLN A 115 3.60 -22.64 -2.60
N ILE A 116 4.77 -22.18 -3.03
CA ILE A 116 5.02 -21.73 -4.39
C ILE A 116 5.64 -22.87 -5.19
N GLU A 117 5.25 -22.98 -6.47
CA GLU A 117 5.83 -23.92 -7.42
C GLU A 117 6.45 -23.23 -8.63
N ASN A 118 7.61 -23.76 -9.02
CA ASN A 118 8.34 -23.47 -10.26
C ASN A 118 8.90 -22.06 -10.33
N GLU A 119 8.06 -21.05 -10.56
CA GLU A 119 8.49 -19.74 -11.03
C GLU A 119 7.96 -18.62 -10.12
N VAL A 120 8.84 -17.67 -9.82
CA VAL A 120 8.49 -16.39 -9.23
C VAL A 120 9.01 -15.27 -10.12
N GLU A 121 8.10 -14.41 -10.55
CA GLU A 121 8.44 -13.15 -11.18
C GLU A 121 8.19 -12.01 -10.18
N LEU A 122 9.20 -11.19 -9.92
CA LEU A 122 9.06 -9.94 -9.19
C LEU A 122 9.29 -8.77 -10.15
N ILE A 123 8.36 -7.83 -10.16
CA ILE A 123 8.37 -6.65 -11.03
C ILE A 123 8.47 -5.41 -10.16
N LEU A 124 9.49 -4.59 -10.41
CA LEU A 124 9.60 -3.24 -9.85
C LEU A 124 8.81 -2.25 -10.73
N GLU A 125 7.64 -1.83 -10.26
CA GLU A 125 6.75 -0.87 -10.94
C GLU A 125 6.91 0.54 -10.33
N ASP A 126 6.62 1.61 -11.06
CA ASP A 126 6.84 2.99 -10.58
C ASP A 126 6.14 3.30 -9.23
N ASN A 127 5.04 2.61 -8.92
CA ASN A 127 4.23 2.79 -7.72
C ASN A 127 4.33 1.63 -6.70
N GLY A 128 5.17 0.62 -6.92
CA GLY A 128 5.18 -0.54 -6.04
C GLY A 128 5.98 -1.75 -6.51
N ILE A 129 5.78 -2.86 -5.80
CA ILE A 129 6.39 -4.16 -6.09
C ILE A 129 5.27 -5.13 -6.43
N ARG A 130 5.33 -5.78 -7.59
CA ARG A 130 4.44 -6.88 -7.96
C ARG A 130 5.18 -8.21 -7.86
N VAL A 131 4.51 -9.23 -7.35
CA VAL A 131 5.01 -10.61 -7.30
C VAL A 131 3.98 -11.52 -7.93
N ILE A 132 4.37 -12.18 -9.01
CA ILE A 132 3.54 -13.13 -9.76
C ILE A 132 4.14 -14.52 -9.58
N THR A 133 3.31 -15.48 -9.17
CA THR A 133 3.77 -16.84 -8.91
C THR A 133 2.68 -17.90 -9.06
N CYS A 134 3.08 -19.16 -9.24
CA CYS A 134 2.15 -20.30 -9.25
C CYS A 134 2.08 -20.94 -7.86
N LEU A 135 0.86 -21.26 -7.43
CA LEU A 135 0.60 -21.94 -6.17
C LEU A 135 0.39 -23.44 -6.39
N VAL A 136 0.92 -24.27 -5.46
CA VAL A 136 0.53 -25.69 -5.34
C VAL A 136 -1.00 -25.77 -5.20
N GLU A 137 -1.63 -26.73 -5.88
CA GLU A 137 -3.06 -26.98 -5.71
C GLU A 137 -3.41 -27.46 -4.28
N ASN A 138 -4.66 -27.26 -3.86
CA ASN A 138 -5.22 -27.76 -2.58
C ASN A 138 -4.55 -27.25 -1.30
N GLN A 139 -3.85 -26.11 -1.35
CA GLN A 139 -3.36 -25.45 -0.14
C GLN A 139 -4.50 -24.99 0.77
N ASN A 140 -4.33 -25.15 2.07
CA ASN A 140 -5.22 -24.57 3.07
C ASN A 140 -4.96 -23.07 3.24
N ILE A 141 -5.29 -22.30 2.20
CA ILE A 141 -5.05 -20.85 2.15
C ILE A 141 -5.80 -20.18 3.33
N THR A 142 -7.02 -20.62 3.66
CA THR A 142 -7.82 -20.06 4.77
C THR A 142 -7.13 -20.17 6.14
N GLY A 143 -6.27 -21.17 6.34
CA GLY A 143 -5.47 -21.33 7.55
C GLY A 143 -4.48 -20.18 7.82
N PHE A 144 -4.06 -19.45 6.78
CA PHE A 144 -3.11 -18.34 6.90
C PHE A 144 -3.78 -16.98 7.10
N ARG A 145 -5.11 -16.93 7.09
CA ARG A 145 -5.90 -15.69 7.15
C ARG A 145 -5.51 -14.76 8.28
N LYS A 146 -5.43 -15.27 9.52
CA LYS A 146 -5.07 -14.47 10.71
C LYS A 146 -3.64 -13.90 10.61
N LYS A 147 -2.69 -14.69 10.10
CA LYS A 147 -1.29 -14.26 9.94
C LYS A 147 -1.16 -13.19 8.87
N CYS A 148 -1.83 -13.38 7.73
CA CYS A 148 -1.88 -12.40 6.65
C CYS A 148 -2.46 -11.08 7.14
N TYR A 149 -3.56 -11.10 7.91
CA TYR A 149 -4.12 -9.86 8.45
C TYR A 149 -3.20 -9.11 9.39
N ALA A 150 -2.43 -9.81 10.22
CA ALA A 150 -1.48 -9.15 11.11
C ALA A 150 -0.43 -8.36 10.30
N ILE A 151 0.10 -8.97 9.23
CA ILE A 151 1.08 -8.31 8.34
C ILE A 151 0.44 -7.20 7.52
N LEU A 152 -0.76 -7.43 6.96
CA LEU A 152 -1.49 -6.39 6.24
C LEU A 152 -1.70 -5.15 7.10
N ARG A 153 -2.03 -5.31 8.39
CA ARG A 153 -2.15 -4.20 9.35
C ARG A 153 -0.82 -3.48 9.60
N ASP A 154 0.31 -4.19 9.61
CA ASP A 154 1.63 -3.56 9.76
C ASP A 154 2.00 -2.72 8.53
N LEU A 155 1.83 -3.29 7.33
CA LEU A 155 2.07 -2.59 6.05
C LEU A 155 1.20 -1.33 5.93
N ILE A 156 -0.06 -1.44 6.36
CA ILE A 156 -1.00 -0.33 6.44
C ILE A 156 -0.51 0.80 7.37
N LYS A 157 0.06 0.49 8.54
CA LYS A 157 0.65 1.52 9.44
C LYS A 157 1.83 2.22 8.79
N LYS A 158 2.52 1.51 7.90
CA LYS A 158 3.57 2.05 7.04
C LYS A 158 2.97 2.77 5.82
N LYS A 159 1.66 3.00 5.73
CA LYS A 159 1.00 3.70 4.61
C LYS A 159 1.22 3.01 3.25
N THR A 160 1.38 1.70 3.25
CA THR A 160 1.44 0.89 2.03
C THR A 160 0.25 -0.06 1.97
N LEU A 161 -0.06 -0.51 0.76
CA LEU A 161 -1.21 -1.38 0.53
C LEU A 161 -0.78 -2.66 -0.19
N LEU A 162 -1.00 -3.81 0.45
CA LEU A 162 -0.79 -5.10 -0.20
C LEU A 162 -2.13 -5.66 -0.68
N THR A 163 -2.29 -5.70 -2.00
CA THR A 163 -3.45 -6.28 -2.67
C THR A 163 -3.10 -7.57 -3.38
N TYR A 164 -4.10 -8.36 -3.74
CA TYR A 164 -3.90 -9.63 -4.43
C TYR A 164 -4.94 -9.86 -5.53
N LYS A 165 -4.58 -10.72 -6.48
CA LYS A 165 -5.48 -11.32 -7.47
C LYS A 165 -5.09 -12.79 -7.63
N ILE A 166 -6.08 -13.68 -7.51
CA ILE A 166 -5.92 -15.10 -7.84
C ILE A 166 -6.64 -15.38 -9.15
N THR A 167 -5.94 -15.92 -10.12
CA THR A 167 -6.53 -16.40 -11.37
C THR A 167 -6.39 -17.92 -11.44
N LYS A 168 -7.48 -18.59 -11.79
CA LYS A 168 -7.52 -20.04 -11.97
C LYS A 168 -7.83 -20.33 -13.43
N ASN A 169 -6.77 -20.53 -14.20
CA ASN A 169 -6.85 -21.08 -15.56
C ASN A 169 -6.32 -22.52 -15.48
N ASP A 170 -5.18 -22.81 -16.12
CA ASP A 170 -4.51 -24.12 -16.06
C ASP A 170 -3.78 -24.36 -14.73
N ASN A 171 -3.22 -23.29 -14.14
CA ASN A 171 -2.60 -23.28 -12.82
C ASN A 171 -3.26 -22.19 -11.96
N ILE A 172 -3.16 -22.33 -10.63
CA ILE A 172 -3.56 -21.27 -9.69
C ILE A 172 -2.43 -20.24 -9.63
N LYS A 173 -2.63 -19.08 -10.27
CA LYS A 173 -1.67 -17.98 -10.23
C LYS A 173 -2.05 -16.98 -9.14
N LEU A 174 -1.06 -16.58 -8.36
CA LEU A 174 -1.15 -15.52 -7.36
C LEU A 174 -0.37 -14.30 -7.87
N ASP A 175 -1.07 -13.18 -8.01
CA ASP A 175 -0.50 -11.85 -8.25
C ASP A 175 -0.66 -11.04 -6.95
N LEU A 176 0.45 -10.71 -6.30
CA LEU A 176 0.51 -9.83 -5.14
C LEU A 176 1.08 -8.49 -5.58
N PHE A 177 0.44 -7.40 -5.16
CA PHE A 177 0.92 -6.06 -5.44
C PHE A 177 1.04 -5.24 -4.16
N LEU A 178 2.25 -4.81 -3.83
CA LEU A 178 2.56 -3.92 -2.73
C LEU A 178 2.69 -2.48 -3.26
N ASN A 179 1.65 -1.69 -3.06
CA ASN A 179 1.58 -0.30 -3.45
C ASN A 179 2.25 0.60 -2.40
N ILE A 180 3.26 1.35 -2.83
CA ILE A 180 4.03 2.28 -2.00
C ILE A 180 3.81 3.75 -2.37
N SER A 181 2.90 4.04 -3.31
CA SER A 181 2.71 5.38 -3.88
C SER A 181 2.04 6.42 -2.98
N HIS A 182 1.89 6.13 -1.68
CA HIS A 182 1.32 7.10 -0.76
C HIS A 182 2.22 8.33 -0.66
N SER A 183 1.61 9.49 -0.80
CA SER A 183 2.25 10.79 -0.59
C SER A 183 1.46 11.59 0.43
N GLU A 184 2.16 12.22 1.38
CA GLU A 184 1.54 13.13 2.35
C GLU A 184 1.13 14.47 1.71
N ASP A 185 1.75 14.83 0.58
CA ASP A 185 1.52 16.07 -0.14
C ASP A 185 0.26 16.05 -1.00
N MET A 186 -0.30 14.86 -1.23
CA MET A 186 -1.47 14.65 -2.06
C MET A 186 -2.58 13.99 -1.27
N MET A 187 -3.81 14.44 -1.51
CA MET A 187 -5.01 13.90 -0.90
C MET A 187 -6.02 13.59 -2.00
N TYR A 188 -6.73 12.48 -1.84
CA TYR A 188 -7.88 12.16 -2.66
C TYR A 188 -9.13 12.79 -2.03
N GLU A 189 -9.65 13.85 -2.64
CA GLU A 189 -10.77 14.65 -2.11
C GLU A 189 -12.10 14.26 -2.76
N CYS A 190 -13.09 13.86 -1.97
CA CYS A 190 -14.48 13.65 -2.39
C CYS A 190 -15.40 14.75 -1.83
N LEU A 191 -16.34 15.24 -2.64
CA LEU A 191 -17.35 16.21 -2.24
C LEU A 191 -18.62 15.47 -1.84
N ILE A 192 -19.10 15.57 -0.61
CA ILE A 192 -20.18 14.67 -0.13
C ILE A 192 -21.56 15.35 -0.08
N ASN A 193 -21.61 16.67 -0.02
CA ASN A 193 -22.87 17.40 0.10
C ASN A 193 -23.09 18.34 -1.09
N GLN A 194 -24.32 18.40 -1.60
CA GLN A 194 -24.79 19.29 -2.67
C GLN A 194 -24.44 20.77 -2.41
N ASN A 195 -24.39 21.20 -1.15
CA ASN A 195 -23.97 22.55 -0.75
C ASN A 195 -22.44 22.77 -0.80
N ARG A 196 -21.64 21.78 -1.21
CA ARG A 196 -20.17 21.76 -1.30
C ARG A 196 -19.40 22.11 -0.02
N LYS A 197 -20.08 22.25 1.12
CA LYS A 197 -19.47 22.70 2.39
C LYS A 197 -18.65 21.62 3.10
N ILE A 198 -18.88 20.34 2.80
CA ILE A 198 -18.17 19.23 3.43
C ILE A 198 -17.43 18.41 2.38
N LYS A 199 -16.16 18.15 2.67
CA LYS A 199 -15.25 17.38 1.86
C LYS A 199 -14.67 16.23 2.68
N LEU A 200 -14.50 15.07 2.08
CA LEU A 200 -13.75 13.97 2.67
C LEU A 200 -12.41 13.83 1.97
N GLY A 201 -11.36 13.67 2.77
CA GLY A 201 -10.01 13.41 2.32
C GLY A 201 -9.62 11.96 2.56
N PHE A 202 -9.07 11.30 1.56
CA PHE A 202 -8.52 9.96 1.65
C PHE A 202 -7.05 9.96 1.22
N SER A 203 -6.34 8.86 1.49
CA SER A 203 -5.00 8.64 0.95
C SER A 203 -5.02 8.73 -0.58
N ASN A 204 -4.04 9.40 -1.17
CA ASN A 204 -3.90 9.52 -2.62
C ASN A 204 -3.87 8.17 -3.36
N ILE A 205 -3.39 7.10 -2.70
CA ILE A 205 -3.37 5.72 -3.22
C ILE A 205 -4.75 5.28 -3.73
N PHE A 206 -5.82 5.79 -3.14
CA PHE A 206 -7.20 5.37 -3.40
C PHE A 206 -7.64 5.56 -4.83
N GLU A 207 -7.09 6.55 -5.53
CA GLU A 207 -7.41 6.81 -6.93
C GLU A 207 -7.16 5.58 -7.81
N GLN A 208 -6.11 4.80 -7.50
CA GLN A 208 -5.70 3.63 -8.28
C GLN A 208 -6.61 2.42 -8.10
N TYR A 209 -7.48 2.43 -7.08
CA TYR A 209 -8.37 1.32 -6.75
C TYR A 209 -9.83 1.59 -7.12
N GLN A 210 -10.08 2.66 -7.87
CA GLN A 210 -11.39 2.92 -8.44
C GLN A 210 -11.72 1.85 -9.48
N ILE A 211 -12.94 1.33 -9.43
CA ILE A 211 -13.45 0.37 -10.39
C ILE A 211 -14.69 0.90 -11.10
N SER A 212 -14.92 0.39 -12.30
CA SER A 212 -16.12 0.67 -13.08
C SER A 212 -17.35 -0.06 -12.52
N GLU A 213 -18.53 0.41 -12.90
CA GLU A 213 -19.82 -0.23 -12.59
C GLU A 213 -19.87 -1.68 -13.11
N HIS A 214 -19.27 -1.93 -14.28
CA HIS A 214 -19.18 -3.27 -14.88
C HIS A 214 -18.29 -4.21 -14.06
N GLU A 215 -17.12 -3.75 -13.64
CA GLU A 215 -16.24 -4.52 -12.76
C GLU A 215 -16.92 -4.78 -11.41
N ALA A 216 -17.58 -3.76 -10.84
CA ALA A 216 -18.32 -3.85 -9.59
C ALA A 216 -19.44 -4.91 -9.64
N ALA A 217 -20.16 -4.99 -10.76
CA ALA A 217 -21.19 -6.01 -10.98
C ALA A 217 -20.63 -7.44 -11.04
N SER A 218 -19.36 -7.60 -11.42
CA SER A 218 -18.71 -8.92 -11.50
C SER A 218 -18.12 -9.42 -10.17
N LEU A 219 -18.06 -8.55 -9.15
CA LEU A 219 -17.43 -8.90 -7.89
C LEU A 219 -18.24 -9.94 -7.10
N PRO A 220 -17.58 -10.88 -6.40
CA PRO A 220 -18.26 -11.81 -5.52
C PRO A 220 -18.87 -11.08 -4.31
N LEU A 221 -19.66 -11.77 -3.49
CA LEU A 221 -20.13 -11.21 -2.22
C LEU A 221 -18.95 -10.89 -1.29
N HIS A 222 -18.90 -9.67 -0.78
CA HIS A 222 -17.85 -9.17 0.11
C HIS A 222 -18.36 -8.02 0.99
N LEU A 223 -17.53 -7.51 1.90
CA LEU A 223 -17.91 -6.37 2.73
C LEU A 223 -17.92 -5.10 1.88
N CYS A 224 -19.08 -4.45 1.80
CA CYS A 224 -19.20 -3.16 1.15
C CYS A 224 -19.60 -2.10 2.18
N LEU A 225 -18.92 -0.96 2.16
CA LEU A 225 -19.12 0.16 3.04
C LEU A 225 -19.60 1.35 2.24
N GLU A 226 -20.84 1.77 2.44
CA GLU A 226 -21.40 2.97 1.83
C GLU A 226 -21.25 4.14 2.81
N ILE A 227 -20.61 5.21 2.36
CA ILE A 227 -20.63 6.50 3.03
C ILE A 227 -21.79 7.28 2.40
N THR A 228 -22.85 7.59 3.13
CA THR A 228 -24.00 8.32 2.57
C THR A 228 -23.74 9.83 2.50
N GLU A 229 -24.60 10.57 1.78
CA GLU A 229 -24.51 12.04 1.69
C GLU A 229 -24.60 12.75 3.05
N ASP A 230 -25.29 12.14 4.01
CA ASP A 230 -25.39 12.60 5.41
C ASP A 230 -24.26 12.07 6.31
N LEU A 231 -23.18 11.53 5.71
CA LEU A 231 -21.98 11.01 6.38
C LEU A 231 -22.24 9.83 7.33
N GLN A 232 -23.28 9.05 7.08
CA GLN A 232 -23.52 7.79 7.79
C GLN A 232 -22.78 6.66 7.09
N LEU A 233 -22.33 5.68 7.88
CA LEU A 233 -21.70 4.46 7.35
C LEU A 233 -22.74 3.34 7.32
N LYS A 234 -23.08 2.87 6.12
CA LYS A 234 -23.93 1.68 5.93
C LYS A 234 -23.06 0.50 5.51
N LYS A 235 -23.37 -0.69 6.04
CA LYS A 235 -22.67 -1.94 5.70
C LYS A 235 -23.58 -2.80 4.83
N HIS A 236 -23.03 -3.29 3.73
CA HIS A 236 -23.71 -4.19 2.79
C HIS A 236 -22.90 -5.46 2.58
N GLN A 237 -23.60 -6.52 2.17
CA GLN A 237 -23.00 -7.77 1.73
C GLN A 237 -23.06 -7.81 0.19
N GLY A 238 -21.96 -7.43 -0.45
CA GLY A 238 -21.89 -7.17 -1.89
C GLY A 238 -22.25 -5.73 -2.24
N ILE A 239 -22.01 -5.35 -3.50
CA ILE A 239 -22.35 -4.02 -4.02
C ILE A 239 -23.85 -4.03 -4.35
N PRO A 240 -24.67 -3.15 -3.73
CA PRO A 240 -26.10 -3.09 -4.04
C PRO A 240 -26.36 -2.77 -5.51
N LYS A 241 -27.36 -3.42 -6.12
CA LYS A 241 -27.67 -3.30 -7.57
C LYS A 241 -27.89 -1.87 -8.05
N GLN A 242 -28.40 -1.00 -7.19
CA GLN A 242 -28.60 0.42 -7.51
C GLN A 242 -27.30 1.13 -7.91
N PHE A 243 -26.14 0.68 -7.40
CA PHE A 243 -24.82 1.23 -7.72
C PHE A 243 -24.16 0.56 -8.92
N THR A 244 -24.80 -0.43 -9.55
CA THR A 244 -24.29 -1.06 -10.77
C THR A 244 -25.21 -0.89 -11.97
N GLN A 245 -26.42 -0.37 -11.76
CA GLN A 245 -27.47 -0.21 -12.79
C GLN A 245 -27.79 1.25 -13.11
N VAL A 246 -27.47 2.19 -12.23
CA VAL A 246 -27.75 3.62 -12.43
C VAL A 246 -26.47 4.31 -12.90
N LEU A 247 -26.55 4.97 -14.06
CA LEU A 247 -25.54 5.92 -14.52
C LEU A 247 -25.57 7.16 -13.62
N GLY A 248 -24.64 7.27 -12.67
CA GLY A 248 -24.29 8.58 -12.09
C GLY A 248 -24.00 8.65 -10.59
N GLU A 249 -23.14 9.63 -10.29
CA GLU A 249 -22.83 10.28 -9.00
C GLU A 249 -22.32 9.44 -7.83
N PHE A 250 -21.72 8.29 -8.07
CA PHE A 250 -20.97 7.59 -7.02
C PHE A 250 -19.65 7.05 -7.56
N GLN A 251 -18.79 6.66 -6.63
CA GLN A 251 -17.50 6.08 -6.90
C GLN A 251 -17.30 4.86 -6.05
N ILE A 252 -16.83 3.79 -6.70
CA ILE A 252 -16.59 2.51 -6.07
C ILE A 252 -15.09 2.32 -6.02
N ILE A 253 -14.56 2.21 -4.80
CA ILE A 253 -13.15 1.94 -4.56
C ILE A 253 -13.07 0.52 -4.02
N HIS A 254 -12.36 -0.37 -4.72
CA HIS A 254 -12.30 -1.78 -4.39
C HIS A 254 -10.89 -2.20 -3.98
N PHE A 255 -10.78 -2.67 -2.74
CA PHE A 255 -9.55 -3.19 -2.19
C PHE A 255 -9.59 -4.71 -2.13
N SER A 256 -8.80 -5.33 -2.98
CA SER A 256 -8.61 -6.77 -2.98
C SER A 256 -7.56 -7.17 -1.96
N PHE A 257 -7.91 -7.22 -0.67
CA PHE A 257 -7.01 -7.77 0.36
C PHE A 257 -7.17 -9.25 0.51
N LEU A 258 -6.03 -9.93 0.70
CA LEU A 258 -6.01 -11.37 0.91
C LEU A 258 -6.99 -11.74 2.04
N PHE A 259 -7.99 -12.56 1.70
CA PHE A 259 -9.10 -13.04 2.55
C PHE A 259 -10.23 -12.06 2.95
N ARG A 260 -10.15 -10.77 2.67
CA ARG A 260 -11.27 -9.83 2.94
C ARG A 260 -11.24 -8.69 1.93
N LEU A 261 -11.88 -8.93 0.79
CA LEU A 261 -12.18 -7.86 -0.15
C LEU A 261 -13.09 -6.83 0.55
N VAL A 262 -12.79 -5.54 0.33
CA VAL A 262 -13.61 -4.44 0.84
C VAL A 262 -13.87 -3.48 -0.30
N SER A 263 -15.14 -3.16 -0.55
CA SER A 263 -15.50 -2.03 -1.40
C SER A 263 -15.98 -0.87 -0.56
N ILE A 264 -15.72 0.34 -1.03
CA ILE A 264 -16.23 1.57 -0.47
C ILE A 264 -16.99 2.29 -1.55
N ILE A 265 -18.23 2.65 -1.24
CA ILE A 265 -19.09 3.45 -2.10
C ILE A 265 -19.12 4.85 -1.51
N ILE A 266 -18.70 5.83 -2.31
CA ILE A 266 -18.66 7.24 -1.94
C ILE A 266 -19.56 8.01 -2.91
N PRO A 267 -20.42 8.91 -2.42
CA PRO A 267 -21.21 9.79 -3.25
C PRO A 267 -20.26 10.81 -3.86
N PHE A 268 -20.47 11.05 -5.15
CA PHE A 268 -19.72 11.92 -6.04
C PHE A 268 -18.27 11.49 -6.30
N ARG A 269 -17.77 11.88 -7.48
CA ARG A 269 -16.39 11.58 -7.89
C ARG A 269 -15.40 12.44 -7.11
N GLY A 270 -14.36 11.80 -6.60
CA GLY A 270 -13.21 12.47 -6.00
C GLY A 270 -12.17 12.93 -7.03
N LYS A 271 -11.19 13.69 -6.55
CA LYS A 271 -10.04 14.18 -7.33
C LYS A 271 -8.80 14.27 -6.47
N LEU A 272 -7.64 14.06 -7.08
CA LEU A 272 -6.36 14.35 -6.43
C LEU A 272 -6.12 15.86 -6.31
N ILE A 273 -5.70 16.28 -5.13
CA ILE A 273 -5.38 17.66 -4.79
C ILE A 273 -4.13 17.72 -3.91
N LYS A 274 -3.43 18.84 -3.94
CA LYS A 274 -2.32 19.08 -2.99
C LYS A 274 -2.87 19.35 -1.60
N THR A 275 -2.35 18.68 -0.59
CA THR A 275 -2.71 18.85 0.83
C THR A 275 -2.49 20.30 1.29
N SER A 276 -1.50 21.00 0.74
CA SER A 276 -1.25 22.43 1.02
C SER A 276 -2.43 23.35 0.67
N SER A 277 -3.29 22.94 -0.27
CA SER A 277 -4.52 23.66 -0.64
C SER A 277 -5.53 23.75 0.51
N HIS A 278 -5.33 22.94 1.56
CA HIS A 278 -6.23 22.81 2.71
C HIS A 278 -5.68 23.39 4.00
N GLN A 279 -4.46 23.95 4.00
CA GLN A 279 -3.87 24.57 5.20
C GLN A 279 -4.67 25.77 5.75
N ARG A 280 -5.69 26.26 5.02
CA ARG A 280 -6.64 27.29 5.47
C ARG A 280 -8.02 26.75 5.86
N SER A 281 -8.30 25.48 5.61
CA SER A 281 -9.55 24.81 5.94
C SER A 281 -9.30 24.03 7.23
N GLY A 282 -9.89 24.46 8.36
CA GLY A 282 -9.60 23.87 9.67
C GLY A 282 -9.54 22.34 9.63
N ASP A 283 -8.35 21.78 9.87
CA ASP A 283 -8.15 20.35 10.04
C ASP A 283 -8.87 19.94 11.33
N THR A 284 -9.99 19.22 11.20
CA THR A 284 -10.83 18.80 12.34
C THR A 284 -10.50 17.41 12.85
N GLY A 285 -9.44 16.76 12.37
CA GLY A 285 -8.94 15.55 12.99
C GLY A 285 -8.12 14.64 12.08
N ARG A 286 -6.95 14.24 12.57
CA ARG A 286 -6.36 12.93 12.30
C ARG A 286 -7.35 11.88 12.82
N GLY A 287 -7.63 10.83 12.05
CA GLY A 287 -8.63 9.77 12.32
C GLY A 287 -8.45 8.94 13.59
N ASP A 288 -7.78 9.47 14.62
CA ASP A 288 -7.59 8.80 15.90
C ASP A 288 -8.88 8.69 16.73
N THR A 289 -9.90 9.47 16.42
CA THR A 289 -11.20 9.39 17.09
C THR A 289 -12.33 9.40 16.06
N LEU A 290 -13.00 8.26 15.88
CA LEU A 290 -14.42 8.17 15.49
C LEU A 290 -15.30 8.71 16.64
N GLY A 291 -14.93 9.85 17.20
CA GLY A 291 -15.70 10.60 18.17
C GLY A 291 -15.99 11.95 17.54
N LEU A 292 -17.25 12.36 17.55
CA LEU A 292 -17.65 13.72 17.23
C LEU A 292 -16.76 14.71 17.99
N ARG A 293 -15.73 15.27 17.34
CA ARG A 293 -15.19 16.56 17.76
C ARG A 293 -16.17 17.62 17.26
N ARG A 294 -17.10 17.96 18.16
CA ARG A 294 -17.77 19.26 18.13
C ARG A 294 -16.72 20.35 18.40
N ASP A 295 -17.06 21.53 17.89
CA ASP A 295 -16.42 22.82 18.11
C ASP A 295 -15.19 23.14 17.25
N VAL A 296 -15.47 23.46 15.99
CA VAL A 296 -14.87 24.66 15.41
C VAL A 296 -15.99 25.51 14.79
N ASN A 297 -16.44 26.52 15.53
CA ASN A 297 -17.22 27.62 14.98
C ASN A 297 -16.32 28.41 14.00
N VAL A 298 -16.18 27.93 12.77
CA VAL A 298 -15.68 28.76 11.66
C VAL A 298 -16.87 29.02 10.75
N LEU A 299 -17.47 30.20 10.95
CA LEU A 299 -18.43 30.81 10.06
C LEU A 299 -17.92 30.73 8.61
N GLY A 300 -18.59 29.93 7.77
CA GLY A 300 -18.51 30.03 6.31
C GLY A 300 -17.42 29.25 5.58
N MET A 301 -16.54 28.48 6.24
CA MET A 301 -15.46 27.74 5.54
C MET A 301 -15.78 26.27 5.28
N HIS A 302 -15.32 25.75 4.13
CA HIS A 302 -15.39 24.34 3.77
C HIS A 302 -14.66 23.47 4.81
N VAL A 303 -15.31 22.43 5.31
CA VAL A 303 -14.72 21.48 6.27
C VAL A 303 -14.20 20.26 5.49
N CYS A 304 -12.90 19.97 5.61
CA CYS A 304 -12.32 18.71 5.13
C CYS A 304 -12.13 17.76 6.31
N ARG A 305 -12.61 16.52 6.20
CA ARG A 305 -12.35 15.47 7.19
C ARG A 305 -11.52 14.36 6.55
N TYR A 306 -10.37 14.05 7.14
CA TYR A 306 -9.59 12.90 6.71
C TYR A 306 -10.23 11.61 7.24
N VAL A 307 -10.49 10.66 6.35
CA VAL A 307 -11.01 9.35 6.73
C VAL A 307 -9.85 8.37 6.78
N ASP A 308 -9.51 7.95 8.00
CA ASP A 308 -8.57 6.85 8.20
C ASP A 308 -9.29 5.52 7.99
N LEU A 309 -9.34 5.08 6.73
CA LEU A 309 -9.95 3.82 6.36
C LEU A 309 -9.19 2.60 6.85
N PHE A 310 -7.94 2.78 7.24
CA PHE A 310 -7.16 1.70 7.83
C PHE A 310 -7.75 1.27 9.17
N LYS A 311 -8.28 2.22 9.94
CA LYS A 311 -9.08 1.93 11.14
C LYS A 311 -10.36 1.16 10.81
N ILE A 312 -11.09 1.63 9.80
CA ILE A 312 -12.38 1.07 9.38
C ILE A 312 -12.25 -0.38 8.89
N ILE A 313 -11.12 -0.75 8.28
CA ILE A 313 -10.84 -2.10 7.79
C ILE A 313 -10.21 -2.99 8.89
N SER A 314 -9.58 -2.38 9.90
CA SER A 314 -8.95 -3.08 11.03
C SER A 314 -9.91 -3.51 12.15
N ASP A 315 -11.10 -2.91 12.22
CA ASP A 315 -12.18 -3.34 13.12
C ASP A 315 -13.14 -4.37 12.46
#